data_AF-A0A0K1PZB2-F1
#
_entry.id   AF-A0A0K1PZB2-F1
#
_cell.length_a   1.000
_cell.length_b   1.000
_cell.length_c   1.000
_cell.angle_alpha   90.00
_cell.angle_beta   90.00
_cell.angle_gamma   90.00
#
_symmetry.space_group_name_H-M   'P 1'
#
loop_
_entity.id
_entity.type
_entity.pdbx_description
1 polymer ?
#
loop_
_entity_poly.entity_id
_entity_poly.type
_entity_poly.pdbx_seq_one_letter_code
_entity_poly.pdbx_strand_id
1 'polypeptide(L)'
;MQGPPKPKNTPDDLAEVERALSVLKGRHPEHERARREDEEARSRRRASMDAAANVESKRRSSRVLVMGVVTVTVLAAAGVVSMLVVREIARGGRVEKAIAPYRAMGFEVVETSSRSKPGMLDLQAPQGCLLAVSSNDKPIKVERVAGTTEGAGPVLFCMCESERVAVSTDPGDGGLALLSIDAASLGGSRAFAFSPLTSGTKLVTDQACAETSLDAWIDAKKFPVKPADDKWLTAKPARAPLARSGFKVVATVPPAAPFAVVDLAKESCLLAVADEGATKLALRGHGGTALASSGLEGVAYCTAGEVTVSVEREGQGEVTILSAPATRVGGTEGLEELAHEVGLKALASAPPADLAWNAKQLLVASAVPEALVTTTSAPDVVDSAEARVFSLSFKTPGAIAPEAGEDVFSYCEPTLGPNVLESLCLFSGPSKWRISGPEAVGGIARSKLPFWLLAMQGVNDPVALKEETQLFALARHLKYEGFEPTTLEALTELPNGVEILGRAGEDAVVAVSVAPEAPYVIPLTDGAAWATDGPPRIVPLAPLAKVTLTTGKKSLPSKNVRRTVVFRRQKK
;
A
#
# COMPACT_ATOMS: atom_id res chain seq x y z
N MET A 1 -82.76 75.90 39.05
CA MET A 1 -84.06 76.06 38.36
C MET A 1 -84.96 74.91 38.79
N GLN A 2 -86.11 75.27 39.36
CA GLN A 2 -87.16 74.41 39.92
C GLN A 2 -87.84 73.56 38.83
N GLY A 3 -88.28 72.35 39.17
CA GLY A 3 -89.22 71.54 38.35
C GLY A 3 -90.64 72.13 38.36
N PRO A 4 -91.75 71.39 38.07
CA PRO A 4 -91.92 69.92 37.89
C PRO A 4 -93.01 69.63 36.79
N PRO A 5 -93.96 68.65 36.84
CA PRO A 5 -94.01 67.27 37.36
C PRO A 5 -94.57 66.21 36.35
N LYS A 6 -94.49 64.92 36.72
CA LYS A 6 -95.37 63.82 36.24
C LYS A 6 -96.78 63.94 36.86
N PRO A 7 -97.83 63.47 36.15
CA PRO A 7 -98.85 62.60 36.76
C PRO A 7 -99.37 61.54 35.74
N LYS A 8 -100.13 60.47 36.03
CA LYS A 8 -100.55 59.67 37.21
C LYS A 8 -101.25 58.44 36.60
N ASN A 9 -101.11 57.26 37.21
CA ASN A 9 -102.10 56.20 37.06
C ASN A 9 -103.36 56.59 37.85
N THR A 10 -104.55 56.41 37.27
CA THR A 10 -105.74 55.91 37.99
C THR A 10 -106.72 55.24 37.01
N PRO A 11 -107.30 54.07 37.38
CA PRO A 11 -108.31 53.33 36.63
C PRO A 11 -109.74 53.77 37.04
N ASP A 12 -110.75 53.15 36.40
CA ASP A 12 -112.19 53.21 36.71
C ASP A 12 -112.93 54.53 36.45
N ASP A 13 -113.37 54.74 35.20
CA ASP A 13 -114.51 55.64 34.92
C ASP A 13 -115.28 55.32 33.62
N LEU A 14 -115.02 54.18 32.96
CA LEU A 14 -115.75 53.75 31.75
C LEU A 14 -116.73 52.59 31.98
N ALA A 15 -116.62 51.89 33.12
CA ALA A 15 -117.48 50.76 33.46
C ALA A 15 -118.85 51.18 34.04
N GLU A 16 -119.00 52.44 34.48
CA GLU A 16 -120.22 52.94 35.11
C GLU A 16 -121.16 53.67 34.12
N VAL A 17 -120.66 54.09 32.95
CA VAL A 17 -121.46 54.73 31.89
C VAL A 17 -122.04 53.70 30.89
N GLU A 18 -121.38 52.55 30.69
CA GLU A 18 -121.92 51.47 29.84
C GLU A 18 -123.05 50.66 30.50
N ARG A 19 -123.14 50.68 31.84
CA ARG A 19 -124.19 49.99 32.62
C ARG A 19 -125.56 50.71 32.54
N ALA A 20 -125.60 51.98 32.11
CA ALA A 20 -126.83 52.75 31.95
C ALA A 20 -127.39 52.77 30.50
N LEU A 21 -126.61 52.37 29.48
CA LEU A 21 -127.04 52.37 28.08
C LEU A 21 -127.36 50.98 27.51
N SER A 22 -127.06 49.89 28.23
CA SER A 22 -127.31 48.52 27.76
C SER A 22 -128.73 47.98 28.05
N VAL A 23 -129.63 48.77 28.64
CA VAL A 23 -131.00 48.35 29.00
C VAL A 23 -132.02 48.51 27.85
N LEU A 24 -131.63 49.03 26.67
CA LEU A 24 -132.58 49.32 25.59
C LEU A 24 -132.33 48.64 24.22
N LYS A 25 -131.48 47.61 24.12
CA LYS A 25 -131.28 46.86 22.84
C LYS A 25 -131.07 45.33 22.94
N GLY A 26 -131.65 44.67 23.94
CA GLY A 26 -131.97 43.23 23.89
C GLY A 26 -130.94 42.29 23.22
N ARG A 27 -129.67 42.35 23.63
CA ARG A 27 -128.60 41.43 23.19
C ARG A 27 -127.74 41.02 24.39
N HIS A 28 -127.49 39.71 24.53
CA HIS A 28 -127.02 39.04 25.74
C HIS A 28 -125.50 39.25 26.00
N PRO A 29 -125.07 39.62 27.22
CA PRO A 29 -123.68 40.04 27.53
C PRO A 29 -122.61 38.92 27.51
N GLU A 30 -123.00 37.65 27.44
CA GLU A 30 -122.03 36.54 27.47
C GLU A 30 -121.32 36.27 26.14
N HIS A 31 -121.93 36.65 25.01
CA HIS A 31 -121.35 36.40 23.67
C HIS A 31 -120.17 37.33 23.32
N GLU A 32 -120.09 38.51 23.93
CA GLU A 32 -118.96 39.45 23.76
C GLU A 32 -117.71 39.01 24.54
N ARG A 33 -117.87 38.41 25.73
CA ARG A 33 -116.74 37.89 26.52
C ARG A 33 -116.06 36.71 25.83
N ALA A 34 -116.85 35.75 25.36
CA ALA A 34 -116.31 34.55 24.69
C ALA A 34 -115.51 34.89 23.42
N ARG A 35 -115.93 35.92 22.68
CA ARG A 35 -115.21 36.34 21.46
C ARG A 35 -113.88 37.02 21.76
N ARG A 36 -113.79 37.84 22.83
CA ARG A 36 -112.54 38.52 23.22
C ARG A 36 -111.51 37.53 23.78
N GLU A 37 -111.94 36.54 24.55
CA GLU A 37 -111.03 35.51 25.08
C GLU A 37 -110.43 34.62 23.98
N ASP A 38 -111.20 34.32 22.92
CA ASP A 38 -110.73 33.46 21.83
C ASP A 38 -109.76 34.17 20.86
N GLU A 39 -109.89 35.50 20.69
CA GLU A 39 -108.93 36.31 19.92
C GLU A 39 -107.59 36.52 20.65
N GLU A 40 -107.61 36.71 21.97
CA GLU A 40 -106.38 36.83 22.77
C GLU A 40 -105.62 35.51 22.89
N ALA A 41 -106.31 34.37 22.93
CA ALA A 41 -105.66 33.05 22.96
C ALA A 41 -104.92 32.74 21.65
N ARG A 42 -105.45 33.18 20.50
CA ARG A 42 -104.82 32.95 19.18
C ARG A 42 -103.60 33.83 18.92
N SER A 43 -103.59 35.07 19.42
CA SER A 43 -102.43 35.98 19.25
C SER A 43 -101.23 35.54 20.08
N ARG A 44 -101.44 35.06 21.32
CA ARG A 44 -100.35 34.56 22.18
C ARG A 44 -99.68 33.29 21.66
N ARG A 45 -100.43 32.38 21.03
CA ARG A 45 -99.86 31.15 20.43
C ARG A 45 -98.95 31.45 19.24
N ARG A 46 -99.31 32.41 18.37
CA ARG A 46 -98.46 32.81 17.23
C ARG A 46 -97.16 33.45 17.67
N ALA A 47 -97.20 34.38 18.63
CA ALA A 47 -95.98 35.03 19.14
C ALA A 47 -94.98 34.06 19.79
N SER A 48 -95.47 32.99 20.42
CA SER A 48 -94.60 31.96 21.03
C SER A 48 -93.90 31.06 20.01
N MET A 49 -94.52 30.80 18.85
CA MET A 49 -93.94 29.96 17.80
C MET A 49 -92.87 30.69 16.98
N ASP A 50 -93.06 31.98 16.70
CA ASP A 50 -92.09 32.78 15.94
C ASP A 50 -90.81 33.10 16.74
N ALA A 51 -90.92 33.21 18.07
CA ALA A 51 -89.77 33.39 18.96
C ALA A 51 -88.90 32.13 19.06
N ALA A 52 -89.50 30.93 19.03
CA ALA A 52 -88.79 29.66 19.08
C ALA A 52 -88.02 29.37 17.77
N ALA A 53 -88.62 29.66 16.62
CA ALA A 53 -88.02 29.39 15.30
C ALA A 53 -86.74 30.22 15.03
N ASN A 54 -86.67 31.46 15.55
CA ASN A 54 -85.52 32.35 15.33
C ASN A 54 -84.28 32.04 16.19
N VAL A 55 -84.45 31.32 17.31
CA VAL A 55 -83.34 30.94 18.20
C VAL A 55 -82.65 29.66 17.70
N GLU A 56 -83.38 28.73 17.11
CA GLU A 56 -82.83 27.49 16.56
C GLU A 56 -82.03 27.69 15.26
N SER A 57 -82.45 28.61 14.38
CA SER A 57 -81.75 28.86 13.12
C SER A 57 -80.36 29.49 13.33
N LYS A 58 -80.21 30.41 14.29
CA LYS A 58 -78.90 31.04 14.64
C LYS A 58 -77.92 30.11 15.37
N ARG A 59 -78.42 29.12 16.15
CA ARG A 59 -77.56 28.14 16.82
C ARG A 59 -77.05 27.03 15.88
N ARG A 60 -77.77 26.74 14.79
CA ARG A 60 -77.37 25.70 13.83
C ARG A 60 -76.29 26.20 12.85
N SER A 61 -76.40 27.43 12.36
CA SER A 61 -75.42 28.02 11.43
C SER A 61 -74.05 28.27 12.09
N SER A 62 -74.02 28.69 13.35
CA SER A 62 -72.78 28.91 14.11
C SER A 62 -72.04 27.60 14.42
N ARG A 63 -72.75 26.50 14.75
CA ARG A 63 -72.11 25.19 14.98
C ARG A 63 -71.52 24.57 13.71
N VAL A 64 -72.19 24.72 12.56
CA VAL A 64 -71.69 24.20 11.28
C VAL A 64 -70.45 24.95 10.82
N LEU A 65 -70.38 26.27 11.03
CA LEU A 65 -69.23 27.08 10.65
C LEU A 65 -68.00 26.81 11.55
N VAL A 66 -68.22 26.66 12.86
CA VAL A 66 -67.14 26.31 13.81
C VAL A 66 -66.64 24.87 13.59
N MET A 67 -67.53 23.89 13.40
CA MET A 67 -67.10 22.54 13.05
C MET A 67 -66.37 22.50 11.71
N GLY A 68 -66.87 23.19 10.68
CA GLY A 68 -66.22 23.25 9.37
C GLY A 68 -64.78 23.78 9.44
N VAL A 69 -64.54 24.85 10.21
CA VAL A 69 -63.20 25.42 10.40
C VAL A 69 -62.28 24.47 11.18
N VAL A 70 -62.79 23.81 12.22
CA VAL A 70 -62.00 22.84 13.01
C VAL A 70 -61.64 21.60 12.18
N THR A 71 -62.57 21.06 11.39
CA THR A 71 -62.29 19.88 10.55
C THR A 71 -61.30 20.21 9.44
N VAL A 72 -61.41 21.39 8.80
CA VAL A 72 -60.46 21.83 7.77
C VAL A 72 -59.07 22.07 8.36
N THR A 73 -58.96 22.67 9.55
CA THR A 73 -57.67 22.88 10.22
C THR A 73 -57.02 21.57 10.68
N VAL A 74 -57.80 20.62 11.20
CA VAL A 74 -57.30 19.28 11.57
C VAL A 74 -56.87 18.49 10.33
N LEU A 75 -57.65 18.51 9.24
CA LEU A 75 -57.28 17.85 7.98
C LEU A 75 -56.06 18.50 7.32
N ALA A 76 -55.95 19.83 7.35
CA ALA A 76 -54.77 20.55 6.85
C ALA A 76 -53.53 20.20 7.68
N ALA A 77 -53.64 20.18 9.01
CA ALA A 77 -52.55 19.79 9.91
C ALA A 77 -52.14 18.32 9.68
N ALA A 78 -53.10 17.39 9.57
CA ALA A 78 -52.83 15.99 9.28
C ALA A 78 -52.20 15.78 7.89
N GLY A 79 -52.63 16.56 6.89
CA GLY A 79 -52.04 16.57 5.56
C GLY A 79 -50.59 17.05 5.55
N VAL A 80 -50.29 18.12 6.30
CA VAL A 80 -48.92 18.63 6.48
C VAL A 80 -48.05 17.60 7.20
N VAL A 81 -48.53 16.97 8.27
CA VAL A 81 -47.80 15.91 8.98
C VAL A 81 -47.55 14.70 8.06
N SER A 82 -48.55 14.26 7.30
CA SER A 82 -48.43 13.13 6.37
C SER A 82 -47.44 13.42 5.24
N MET A 83 -47.51 14.62 4.65
CA MET A 83 -46.55 15.06 3.62
C MET A 83 -45.12 15.09 4.16
N LEU A 84 -44.93 15.53 5.41
CA LEU A 84 -43.63 15.57 6.05
C LEU A 84 -43.08 14.17 6.38
N VAL A 85 -43.92 13.22 6.78
CA VAL A 85 -43.54 11.81 7.00
C VAL A 85 -43.17 11.13 5.68
N VAL A 86 -43.95 11.34 4.61
CA VAL A 86 -43.64 10.77 3.28
C VAL A 86 -42.33 11.34 2.74
N ARG A 87 -42.09 12.65 2.90
CA ARG A 87 -40.81 13.27 2.54
C ARG A 87 -39.64 12.67 3.34
N GLU A 88 -39.86 12.37 4.61
CA GLU A 88 -38.84 11.76 5.46
C GLU A 88 -38.53 10.32 5.08
N ILE A 89 -39.55 9.49 4.81
CA ILE A 89 -39.36 8.13 4.33
C ILE A 89 -38.65 8.13 2.97
N ALA A 90 -39.02 9.03 2.06
CA ALA A 90 -38.37 9.16 0.77
C ALA A 90 -36.90 9.61 0.91
N ARG A 91 -36.61 10.54 1.83
CA ARG A 91 -35.25 11.00 2.15
C ARG A 91 -34.41 9.86 2.75
N GLY A 92 -34.94 9.19 3.78
CA GLY A 92 -34.32 8.02 4.40
C GLY A 92 -34.03 6.95 3.36
N GLY A 93 -34.98 6.64 2.48
CA GLY A 93 -34.78 5.68 1.38
C GLY A 93 -33.70 6.10 0.38
N ARG A 94 -33.54 7.40 0.08
CA ARG A 94 -32.45 7.92 -0.77
C ARG A 94 -31.09 7.79 -0.08
N VAL A 95 -30.99 8.16 1.20
CA VAL A 95 -29.76 8.00 1.99
C VAL A 95 -29.39 6.53 2.09
N GLU A 96 -30.35 5.67 2.44
CA GLU A 96 -30.18 4.21 2.55
C GLU A 96 -29.64 3.60 1.26
N LYS A 97 -30.20 4.01 0.12
CA LYS A 97 -29.73 3.61 -1.21
C LYS A 97 -28.32 4.14 -1.50
N ALA A 98 -28.00 5.37 -1.10
CA ALA A 98 -26.68 5.96 -1.28
C ALA A 98 -25.61 5.26 -0.43
N ILE A 99 -25.96 4.80 0.78
CA ILE A 99 -24.99 4.17 1.70
C ILE A 99 -24.88 2.64 1.54
N ALA A 100 -25.84 1.99 0.86
CA ALA A 100 -25.87 0.54 0.70
C ALA A 100 -24.57 -0.06 0.11
N PRO A 101 -23.92 0.53 -0.91
CA PRO A 101 -22.65 0.01 -1.43
C PRO A 101 -21.53 0.01 -0.39
N TYR A 102 -21.50 1.02 0.49
CA TYR A 102 -20.45 1.17 1.51
C TYR A 102 -20.66 0.22 2.69
N ARG A 103 -21.92 -0.01 3.10
CA ARG A 103 -22.23 -1.05 4.09
C ARG A 103 -21.84 -2.45 3.61
N ALA A 104 -22.04 -2.75 2.32
CA ALA A 104 -21.59 -4.00 1.74
C ALA A 104 -20.04 -4.14 1.75
N MET A 105 -19.30 -3.03 1.81
CA MET A 105 -17.84 -3.01 1.98
C MET A 105 -17.40 -3.07 3.46
N GLY A 106 -18.34 -3.20 4.42
CA GLY A 106 -18.06 -3.32 5.84
C GLY A 106 -18.07 -2.00 6.62
N PHE A 107 -18.52 -0.90 6.00
CA PHE A 107 -18.72 0.36 6.74
C PHE A 107 -19.97 0.27 7.63
N GLU A 108 -19.87 0.80 8.84
CA GLU A 108 -20.98 0.92 9.80
C GLU A 108 -21.50 2.35 9.84
N VAL A 109 -22.82 2.51 9.96
CA VAL A 109 -23.43 3.84 10.02
C VAL A 109 -23.17 4.44 11.41
N VAL A 110 -22.51 5.59 11.44
CA VAL A 110 -22.32 6.36 12.67
C VAL A 110 -23.56 7.22 12.93
N GLU A 111 -23.96 8.02 11.94
CA GLU A 111 -25.08 8.96 12.08
C GLU A 111 -25.68 9.32 10.71
N THR A 112 -26.97 9.67 10.69
CA THR A 112 -27.65 10.20 9.49
C THR A 112 -28.29 11.55 9.78
N SER A 113 -28.28 12.44 8.81
CA SER A 113 -28.79 13.81 8.98
C SER A 113 -30.23 13.84 9.48
N SER A 114 -30.50 14.66 10.49
CA SER A 114 -31.84 14.82 11.05
C SER A 114 -32.77 15.61 10.12
N ARG A 115 -34.07 15.46 10.32
CA ARG A 115 -35.11 16.18 9.57
C ARG A 115 -35.00 17.70 9.70
N SER A 116 -34.52 18.22 10.84
CA SER A 116 -34.35 19.66 11.07
C SER A 116 -33.15 20.25 10.35
N LYS A 117 -32.15 19.43 10.01
CA LYS A 117 -30.90 19.85 9.36
C LYS A 117 -30.45 18.79 8.34
N PRO A 118 -31.18 18.62 7.21
CA PRO A 118 -30.95 17.51 6.28
C PRO A 118 -29.58 17.58 5.58
N GLY A 119 -28.99 18.77 5.48
CA GLY A 119 -27.66 18.99 4.91
C GLY A 119 -26.55 19.15 5.95
N MET A 120 -26.74 18.79 7.22
CA MET A 120 -25.71 18.95 8.25
C MET A 120 -25.69 17.79 9.26
N LEU A 121 -24.49 17.34 9.58
CA LEU A 121 -24.14 16.46 10.69
C LEU A 121 -23.07 17.16 11.53
N ASP A 122 -23.18 17.08 12.85
CA ASP A 122 -22.21 17.65 13.79
C ASP A 122 -22.20 16.77 15.04
N LEU A 123 -21.14 16.00 15.20
CA LEU A 123 -21.04 14.96 16.23
C LEU A 123 -19.59 14.74 16.65
N GLN A 124 -19.43 14.06 17.78
CA GLN A 124 -18.16 13.46 18.17
C GLN A 124 -18.02 12.13 17.42
N ALA A 125 -17.15 12.08 16.42
CA ALA A 125 -16.95 10.87 15.61
C ALA A 125 -15.88 9.97 16.26
N PRO A 126 -15.99 8.63 16.12
CA PRO A 126 -15.01 7.70 16.64
C PRO A 126 -13.69 7.77 15.86
N GLN A 127 -12.62 7.22 16.44
CA GLN A 127 -11.38 6.95 15.71
C GLN A 127 -11.60 5.92 14.58
N GLY A 128 -10.73 5.93 13.57
CA GLY A 128 -10.83 5.05 12.40
C GLY A 128 -11.01 5.82 11.10
N CYS A 129 -11.41 5.13 10.04
CA CYS A 129 -11.69 5.75 8.75
C CYS A 129 -13.18 6.06 8.60
N LEU A 130 -13.49 7.30 8.23
CA LEU A 130 -14.83 7.83 8.11
C LEU A 130 -15.15 8.18 6.67
N LEU A 131 -16.38 7.89 6.25
CA LEU A 131 -16.89 8.17 4.92
C LEU A 131 -18.16 9.03 5.02
N ALA A 132 -18.06 10.28 4.58
CA ALA A 132 -19.20 11.16 4.43
C ALA A 132 -19.86 10.93 3.07
N VAL A 133 -21.15 10.58 3.08
CA VAL A 133 -21.93 10.27 1.87
C VAL A 133 -23.13 11.19 1.82
N SER A 134 -23.39 11.77 0.65
CA SER A 134 -24.61 12.51 0.35
C SER A 134 -25.49 11.71 -0.60
N SER A 135 -26.80 11.83 -0.46
CA SER A 135 -27.76 11.31 -1.42
C SER A 135 -28.01 12.25 -2.61
N ASN A 136 -27.23 13.33 -2.73
CA ASN A 136 -27.24 14.27 -3.86
C ASN A 136 -25.80 14.45 -4.40
N ASP A 137 -25.67 14.99 -5.61
CA ASP A 137 -24.36 15.18 -6.26
C ASP A 137 -23.66 16.49 -5.86
N LYS A 138 -24.08 17.11 -4.74
CA LYS A 138 -23.50 18.36 -4.27
C LYS A 138 -22.18 18.09 -3.53
N PRO A 139 -21.23 19.03 -3.56
CA PRO A 139 -20.01 18.93 -2.77
C PRO A 139 -20.33 18.72 -1.29
N ILE A 140 -19.47 17.97 -0.63
CA ILE A 140 -19.53 17.72 0.81
C ILE A 140 -18.38 18.50 1.44
N LYS A 141 -18.72 19.30 2.43
CA LYS A 141 -17.78 20.03 3.27
C LYS A 141 -17.61 19.29 4.60
N VAL A 142 -16.38 18.97 4.97
CA VAL A 142 -16.00 18.32 6.22
C VAL A 142 -15.14 19.31 7.02
N GLU A 143 -15.61 19.65 8.22
CA GLU A 143 -14.89 20.49 9.19
C GLU A 143 -14.45 19.63 10.38
N ARG A 144 -13.17 19.72 10.70
CA ARG A 144 -12.47 18.96 11.75
C ARG A 144 -11.53 19.89 12.52
N VAL A 145 -10.94 19.40 13.60
CA VAL A 145 -9.89 20.15 14.33
C VAL A 145 -8.72 20.45 13.41
N ALA A 146 -8.35 19.49 12.55
CA ALA A 146 -7.25 19.63 11.59
C ALA A 146 -7.53 20.63 10.45
N GLY A 147 -8.78 21.06 10.25
CA GLY A 147 -9.14 22.02 9.22
C GLY A 147 -10.47 21.72 8.53
N THR A 148 -10.74 22.48 7.48
CA THR A 148 -11.96 22.38 6.67
C THR A 148 -11.59 21.96 5.25
N THR A 149 -12.34 21.04 4.67
CA THR A 149 -12.17 20.63 3.27
C THR A 149 -13.53 20.46 2.60
N GLU A 150 -13.61 20.87 1.34
CA GLU A 150 -14.79 20.71 0.50
C GLU A 150 -14.39 19.97 -0.77
N GLY A 151 -15.19 18.99 -1.18
CA GLY A 151 -14.90 18.20 -2.37
C GLY A 151 -16.10 17.41 -2.88
N ALA A 152 -15.95 16.77 -4.04
CA ALA A 152 -16.95 15.88 -4.58
C ALA A 152 -17.18 14.69 -3.62
N GLY A 153 -18.44 14.40 -3.32
CA GLY A 153 -18.83 13.28 -2.48
C GLY A 153 -18.67 11.93 -3.21
N PRO A 154 -18.53 10.82 -2.47
CA PRO A 154 -18.31 10.74 -1.03
C PRO A 154 -16.93 11.27 -0.60
N VAL A 155 -16.76 11.63 0.68
CA VAL A 155 -15.48 12.12 1.22
C VAL A 155 -14.94 11.13 2.25
N LEU A 156 -13.78 10.54 1.98
CA LEU A 156 -13.10 9.56 2.84
C LEU A 156 -11.90 10.21 3.55
N PHE A 157 -11.80 9.99 4.86
CA PHE A 157 -10.70 10.45 5.69
C PHE A 157 -10.50 9.50 6.87
N CYS A 158 -9.33 9.53 7.51
CA CYS A 158 -9.09 8.73 8.72
C CYS A 158 -8.64 9.63 9.87
N MET A 159 -8.86 9.14 11.09
CA MET A 159 -8.62 9.83 12.33
C MET A 159 -7.94 8.90 13.33
N CYS A 160 -6.91 9.39 13.99
CA CYS A 160 -6.17 8.63 15.01
C CYS A 160 -6.87 8.58 16.36
N GLU A 161 -7.70 9.58 16.64
CA GLU A 161 -8.45 9.70 17.90
C GLU A 161 -9.88 10.13 17.60
N SER A 162 -10.76 10.02 18.58
CA SER A 162 -12.13 10.53 18.43
C SER A 162 -12.12 12.05 18.46
N GLU A 163 -12.70 12.71 17.46
CA GLU A 163 -12.75 14.17 17.38
C GLU A 163 -14.13 14.68 16.93
N ARG A 164 -14.39 15.98 17.14
CA ARG A 164 -15.61 16.60 16.62
C ARG A 164 -15.51 16.76 15.10
N VAL A 165 -16.51 16.25 14.40
CA VAL A 165 -16.62 16.33 12.95
C VAL A 165 -17.95 16.96 12.59
N ALA A 166 -17.90 18.03 11.80
CA ALA A 166 -19.08 18.60 11.16
C ALA A 166 -19.04 18.34 9.65
N VAL A 167 -20.07 17.68 9.13
CA VAL A 167 -20.24 17.39 7.70
C VAL A 167 -21.42 18.19 7.21
N SER A 168 -21.26 18.92 6.11
CA SER A 168 -22.32 19.70 5.51
C SER A 168 -22.35 19.57 4.00
N THR A 169 -23.53 19.78 3.41
CA THR A 169 -23.75 19.86 1.97
C THR A 169 -24.91 20.81 1.70
N ASP A 170 -25.03 21.30 0.47
CA ASP A 170 -26.17 22.13 0.05
C ASP A 170 -27.48 21.37 0.34
N PRO A 171 -28.37 21.92 1.20
CA PRO A 171 -29.46 21.18 1.82
C PRO A 171 -30.41 20.49 0.83
N GLY A 172 -30.63 21.06 -0.37
CA GLY A 172 -31.42 20.46 -1.46
C GLY A 172 -32.60 19.57 -1.03
N ASP A 173 -32.84 18.49 -1.79
CA ASP A 173 -33.73 17.38 -1.39
C ASP A 173 -32.94 16.16 -0.87
N GLY A 174 -31.65 16.35 -0.56
CA GLY A 174 -30.71 15.29 -0.18
C GLY A 174 -30.69 14.99 1.31
N GLY A 175 -29.94 13.96 1.70
CA GLY A 175 -29.55 13.71 3.07
C GLY A 175 -28.10 13.28 3.17
N LEU A 176 -27.47 13.55 4.32
CA LEU A 176 -26.12 13.10 4.64
C LEU A 176 -26.13 11.86 5.54
N ALA A 177 -25.10 11.05 5.39
CA ALA A 177 -24.73 9.99 6.33
C ALA A 177 -23.21 10.03 6.57
N LEU A 178 -22.82 9.75 7.80
CA LEU A 178 -21.43 9.48 8.16
C LEU A 178 -21.31 7.99 8.49
N LEU A 179 -20.39 7.32 7.84
CA LEU A 179 -20.05 5.93 8.11
C LEU A 179 -18.65 5.81 8.66
N SER A 180 -18.37 4.73 9.38
CA SER A 180 -17.06 4.39 9.93
C SER A 180 -16.63 2.99 9.54
N ILE A 181 -15.33 2.77 9.47
CA ILE A 181 -14.70 1.46 9.37
C ILE A 181 -13.36 1.50 10.11
N ASP A 182 -12.92 0.36 10.64
CA ASP A 182 -11.59 0.24 11.22
C ASP A 182 -10.52 0.65 10.18
N ALA A 183 -9.58 1.53 10.59
CA ALA A 183 -8.49 1.98 9.74
C ALA A 183 -7.61 0.82 9.26
N ALA A 184 -7.44 -0.23 10.06
CA ALA A 184 -6.73 -1.46 9.67
C ALA A 184 -7.45 -2.24 8.54
N SER A 185 -8.73 -1.95 8.29
CA SER A 185 -9.45 -2.54 7.15
C SER A 185 -9.17 -1.87 5.83
N LEU A 186 -8.72 -0.61 5.84
CA LEU A 186 -8.36 0.15 4.65
C LEU A 186 -6.86 0.43 4.52
N GLY A 187 -6.07 0.14 5.55
CA GLY A 187 -4.64 0.47 5.64
C GLY A 187 -4.37 1.96 5.90
N GLY A 188 -5.33 2.64 6.56
CA GLY A 188 -5.31 4.09 6.77
C GLY A 188 -5.30 4.87 5.46
N SER A 189 -4.91 6.15 5.52
CA SER A 189 -4.85 6.97 4.30
C SER A 189 -3.78 6.53 3.29
N ARG A 190 -2.73 5.84 3.74
CA ARG A 190 -1.62 5.38 2.88
C ARG A 190 -2.08 4.35 1.84
N ALA A 191 -3.06 3.52 2.16
CA ALA A 191 -3.57 2.48 1.26
C ALA A 191 -4.88 2.86 0.54
N PHE A 192 -5.32 4.12 0.61
CA PHE A 192 -6.52 4.60 -0.08
C PHE A 192 -6.53 4.38 -1.60
N ALA A 193 -5.35 4.31 -2.23
CA ALA A 193 -5.22 4.01 -3.65
C ALA A 193 -5.66 2.57 -4.00
N PHE A 194 -5.61 1.64 -3.04
CA PHE A 194 -6.05 0.26 -3.19
C PHE A 194 -7.50 0.04 -2.78
N SER A 195 -8.14 1.07 -2.21
CA SER A 195 -9.55 0.99 -1.85
C SER A 195 -10.42 0.88 -3.10
N PRO A 196 -11.44 0.00 -3.11
CA PRO A 196 -12.40 -0.12 -4.21
C PRO A 196 -13.27 1.13 -4.41
N LEU A 197 -13.12 2.16 -3.56
CA LEU A 197 -13.80 3.44 -3.66
C LEU A 197 -13.25 4.25 -4.85
N THR A 198 -13.95 4.15 -5.98
CA THR A 198 -13.59 4.74 -7.28
C THR A 198 -14.00 6.20 -7.48
N SER A 199 -14.95 6.72 -6.70
CA SER A 199 -15.44 8.10 -6.82
C SER A 199 -15.54 8.74 -5.45
N GLY A 200 -14.92 9.90 -5.29
CA GLY A 200 -14.94 10.67 -4.05
C GLY A 200 -13.64 11.41 -3.74
N THR A 201 -13.70 12.31 -2.77
CA THR A 201 -12.54 13.05 -2.25
C THR A 201 -11.87 12.22 -1.16
N LYS A 202 -10.54 12.06 -1.21
CA LYS A 202 -9.76 11.31 -0.23
C LYS A 202 -8.81 12.26 0.50
N LEU A 203 -8.89 12.31 1.84
CA LEU A 203 -8.11 13.23 2.67
C LEU A 203 -7.06 12.48 3.50
N VAL A 204 -5.79 12.87 3.37
CA VAL A 204 -4.66 12.32 4.12
C VAL A 204 -4.51 13.12 5.42
N THR A 205 -4.95 12.54 6.54
CA THR A 205 -5.17 13.29 7.80
C THR A 205 -4.85 12.51 9.08
N ASP A 206 -4.37 11.28 8.94
CA ASP A 206 -4.06 10.31 9.98
C ASP A 206 -2.55 10.03 10.07
N GLN A 207 -1.68 10.95 9.63
CA GLN A 207 -0.24 10.72 9.50
C GLN A 207 0.40 10.13 10.76
N ALA A 208 -0.10 10.48 11.95
CA ALA A 208 0.41 9.99 13.23
C ALA A 208 0.15 8.49 13.49
N CYS A 209 -0.89 7.89 12.92
CA CYS A 209 -1.30 6.50 13.13
C CYS A 209 -1.45 5.69 11.84
N ALA A 210 -1.20 6.31 10.69
CA ALA A 210 -1.31 5.68 9.38
C ALA A 210 -0.36 4.48 9.24
N GLU A 211 0.84 4.53 9.84
CA GLU A 211 1.80 3.42 9.83
C GLU A 211 1.23 2.16 10.47
N THR A 212 0.66 2.27 11.68
CA THR A 212 0.08 1.13 12.39
C THR A 212 -1.11 0.55 11.63
N SER A 213 -1.95 1.40 11.05
CA SER A 213 -3.08 0.97 10.24
C SER A 213 -2.64 0.25 8.97
N LEU A 214 -1.59 0.77 8.31
CA LEU A 214 -1.00 0.16 7.13
C LEU A 214 -0.38 -1.20 7.45
N ASP A 215 0.37 -1.32 8.53
CA ASP A 215 0.99 -2.59 8.93
C ASP A 215 -0.08 -3.64 9.26
N ALA A 216 -1.12 -3.28 10.01
CA ALA A 216 -2.24 -4.19 10.28
C ALA A 216 -2.96 -4.65 8.99
N TRP A 217 -3.06 -3.79 7.98
CA TRP A 217 -3.63 -4.11 6.68
C TRP A 217 -2.70 -5.03 5.85
N ILE A 218 -1.39 -4.82 5.92
CA ILE A 218 -0.37 -5.69 5.31
C ILE A 218 -0.36 -7.06 5.98
N ASP A 219 -0.34 -7.11 7.31
CA ASP A 219 -0.34 -8.34 8.11
C ASP A 219 -1.60 -9.18 7.84
N ALA A 220 -2.74 -8.52 7.63
CA ALA A 220 -3.99 -9.16 7.22
C ALA A 220 -4.05 -9.56 5.72
N LYS A 221 -2.95 -9.37 4.96
CA LYS A 221 -2.83 -9.69 3.52
C LYS A 221 -3.94 -9.09 2.66
N LYS A 222 -4.38 -7.86 2.98
CA LYS A 222 -5.46 -7.16 2.26
C LYS A 222 -4.98 -6.42 1.01
N PHE A 223 -3.69 -6.46 0.70
CA PHE A 223 -3.12 -5.86 -0.51
C PHE A 223 -3.44 -6.68 -1.78
N PRO A 224 -3.64 -6.02 -2.93
CA PRO A 224 -3.90 -6.73 -4.17
C PRO A 224 -2.65 -7.48 -4.63
N VAL A 225 -2.77 -8.79 -4.77
CA VAL A 225 -1.75 -9.64 -5.39
C VAL A 225 -2.13 -9.80 -6.86
N LYS A 226 -1.41 -9.13 -7.76
CA LYS A 226 -1.53 -9.38 -9.20
C LYS A 226 -0.60 -10.52 -9.60
N PRO A 227 -1.02 -11.41 -10.52
CA PRO A 227 -0.11 -12.38 -11.11
C PRO A 227 1.03 -11.61 -11.80
N ALA A 228 2.25 -11.87 -11.36
CA ALA A 228 3.43 -11.33 -11.99
C ALA A 228 3.73 -12.08 -13.29
N ASP A 229 4.15 -11.35 -14.32
CA ASP A 229 4.49 -11.89 -15.64
C ASP A 229 5.96 -11.56 -15.94
N ASP A 230 6.75 -12.58 -16.25
CA ASP A 230 8.17 -12.47 -16.57
C ASP A 230 8.44 -11.79 -17.92
N LYS A 231 7.41 -11.35 -18.66
CA LYS A 231 7.56 -10.58 -19.90
C LYS A 231 8.57 -9.44 -19.81
N TRP A 232 8.63 -8.73 -18.68
CA TRP A 232 9.59 -7.62 -18.50
C TRP A 232 11.05 -8.09 -18.63
N LEU A 233 11.37 -9.28 -18.11
CA LEU A 233 12.71 -9.87 -18.17
C LEU A 233 13.08 -10.27 -19.61
N THR A 234 12.10 -10.72 -20.40
CA THR A 234 12.30 -11.15 -21.79
C THR A 234 12.16 -10.02 -22.81
N ALA A 235 11.61 -8.86 -22.42
CA ALA A 235 11.30 -7.76 -23.32
C ALA A 235 12.54 -7.10 -23.95
N LYS A 236 13.70 -7.17 -23.28
CA LYS A 236 14.97 -6.61 -23.78
C LYS A 236 16.07 -7.66 -23.64
N PRO A 237 16.87 -7.93 -24.69
CA PRO A 237 18.00 -8.86 -24.60
C PRO A 237 19.00 -8.50 -23.49
N ALA A 238 19.19 -7.21 -23.22
CA ALA A 238 20.06 -6.71 -22.15
C ALA A 238 19.65 -7.21 -20.74
N ARG A 239 18.40 -7.62 -20.52
CA ARG A 239 17.90 -8.11 -19.22
C ARG A 239 18.07 -9.62 -19.04
N ALA A 240 18.55 -10.33 -20.05
CA ALA A 240 18.74 -11.78 -19.99
C ALA A 240 19.67 -12.25 -18.84
N PRO A 241 20.72 -11.52 -18.43
CA PRO A 241 21.52 -11.88 -17.26
C PRO A 241 20.70 -11.99 -15.96
N LEU A 242 19.72 -11.10 -15.74
CA LEU A 242 18.82 -11.18 -14.58
C LEU A 242 18.02 -12.49 -14.59
N ALA A 243 17.39 -12.82 -15.74
CA ALA A 243 16.63 -14.05 -15.88
C ALA A 243 17.50 -15.31 -15.66
N ARG A 244 18.74 -15.33 -16.20
CA ARG A 244 19.67 -16.45 -16.01
C ARG A 244 20.12 -16.62 -14.56
N SER A 245 20.22 -15.51 -13.83
CA SER A 245 20.52 -15.48 -12.38
C SER A 245 19.34 -15.95 -11.52
N GLY A 246 18.18 -16.23 -12.12
CA GLY A 246 17.01 -16.79 -11.43
C GLY A 246 16.01 -15.74 -10.97
N PHE A 247 16.14 -14.49 -11.42
CA PHE A 247 15.12 -13.48 -11.17
C PHE A 247 13.79 -13.84 -11.83
N LYS A 248 12.72 -13.58 -11.09
CA LYS A 248 11.34 -13.59 -11.56
C LYS A 248 10.68 -12.28 -11.18
N VAL A 249 9.74 -11.82 -11.99
CA VAL A 249 8.87 -10.72 -11.59
C VAL A 249 7.95 -11.25 -10.48
N VAL A 250 7.88 -10.51 -9.37
CA VAL A 250 7.03 -10.87 -8.22
C VAL A 250 5.91 -9.87 -7.99
N ALA A 251 6.08 -8.62 -8.44
CA ALA A 251 5.05 -7.60 -8.40
C ALA A 251 5.37 -6.44 -9.35
N THR A 252 4.37 -5.59 -9.60
CA THR A 252 4.55 -4.29 -10.25
C THR A 252 3.78 -3.22 -9.48
N VAL A 253 4.34 -2.00 -9.45
CA VAL A 253 3.67 -0.80 -8.93
C VAL A 253 3.14 -0.02 -10.13
N PRO A 254 1.83 -0.09 -10.45
CA PRO A 254 1.28 0.68 -11.56
C PRO A 254 1.28 2.19 -11.24
N PRO A 255 1.18 3.06 -12.26
CA PRO A 255 1.14 4.52 -12.07
C PRO A 255 0.06 5.03 -11.11
N ALA A 256 -1.06 4.33 -10.99
CA ALA A 256 -2.15 4.69 -10.08
C ALA A 256 -1.90 4.30 -8.61
N ALA A 257 -0.89 3.46 -8.33
CA ALA A 257 -0.58 2.98 -6.99
C ALA A 257 0.68 3.66 -6.43
N PRO A 258 0.70 4.00 -5.12
CA PRO A 258 1.86 4.59 -4.46
C PRO A 258 2.95 3.56 -4.11
N PHE A 259 2.58 2.28 -3.97
CA PHE A 259 3.49 1.20 -3.62
C PHE A 259 2.96 -0.18 -4.07
N ALA A 260 3.76 -1.23 -3.88
CA ALA A 260 3.31 -2.62 -3.88
C ALA A 260 3.93 -3.33 -2.69
N VAL A 261 3.27 -4.40 -2.22
CA VAL A 261 3.74 -5.21 -1.10
C VAL A 261 4.19 -6.56 -1.63
N VAL A 262 5.37 -7.01 -1.20
CA VAL A 262 5.98 -8.26 -1.62
C VAL A 262 6.41 -9.05 -0.40
N ASP A 263 6.01 -10.32 -0.37
CA ASP A 263 6.56 -11.30 0.56
C ASP A 263 7.82 -11.90 -0.04
N LEU A 264 8.96 -11.59 0.56
CA LEU A 264 10.26 -12.06 0.15
C LEU A 264 10.57 -13.36 0.91
N ALA A 265 10.88 -14.42 0.15
CA ALA A 265 11.19 -15.73 0.71
C ALA A 265 12.53 -15.70 1.47
N LYS A 266 12.72 -16.69 2.35
CA LYS A 266 14.00 -16.91 3.02
C LYS A 266 15.15 -17.01 2.01
N GLU A 267 16.31 -16.44 2.37
CA GLU A 267 17.55 -16.52 1.58
C GLU A 267 17.43 -15.99 0.15
N SER A 268 16.81 -14.81 0.00
CA SER A 268 16.56 -14.21 -1.31
C SER A 268 16.92 -12.73 -1.36
N CYS A 269 17.03 -12.24 -2.60
CA CYS A 269 17.31 -10.86 -2.93
C CYS A 269 16.17 -10.31 -3.79
N LEU A 270 15.75 -9.09 -3.47
CA LEU A 270 14.77 -8.30 -4.19
C LEU A 270 15.47 -7.17 -4.95
N LEU A 271 15.05 -6.92 -6.19
CA LEU A 271 15.44 -5.76 -6.98
C LEU A 271 14.17 -5.07 -7.50
N ALA A 272 13.94 -3.83 -7.07
CA ALA A 272 12.91 -2.97 -7.63
C ALA A 272 13.54 -2.02 -8.65
N VAL A 273 12.97 -1.97 -9.86
CA VAL A 273 13.45 -1.19 -10.99
C VAL A 273 12.34 -0.25 -11.46
N ALA A 274 12.64 1.04 -11.48
CA ALA A 274 11.79 2.06 -12.05
C ALA A 274 11.96 2.12 -13.57
N ASP A 275 10.84 2.24 -14.29
CA ASP A 275 10.86 2.76 -15.66
C ASP A 275 10.93 4.31 -15.64
N GLU A 276 11.02 4.93 -16.82
CA GLU A 276 11.09 6.39 -16.95
C GLU A 276 9.94 7.09 -16.19
N GLY A 277 10.29 8.09 -15.35
CA GLY A 277 9.31 8.94 -14.65
C GLY A 277 9.05 8.60 -13.18
N ALA A 278 9.73 7.61 -12.59
CA ALA A 278 9.88 7.54 -11.13
C ALA A 278 11.15 8.28 -10.71
N THR A 279 11.06 9.07 -9.65
CA THR A 279 12.16 9.96 -9.20
C THR A 279 12.92 9.39 -8.00
N LYS A 280 12.28 8.49 -7.25
CA LYS A 280 12.87 7.85 -6.08
C LYS A 280 12.15 6.54 -5.77
N LEU A 281 12.91 5.55 -5.33
CA LEU A 281 12.42 4.29 -4.81
C LEU A 281 12.80 4.14 -3.34
N ALA A 282 11.92 3.53 -2.56
CA ALA A 282 12.17 3.20 -1.17
C ALA A 282 11.62 1.81 -0.82
N LEU A 283 12.34 1.10 0.05
CA LEU A 283 11.92 -0.17 0.62
C LEU A 283 11.58 0.06 2.09
N ARG A 284 10.33 -0.22 2.44
CA ARG A 284 9.77 -0.09 3.79
C ARG A 284 9.49 -1.48 4.36
N GLY A 285 10.02 -1.75 5.54
CA GLY A 285 9.66 -2.91 6.36
C GLY A 285 8.53 -2.59 7.34
N HIS A 286 8.19 -3.58 8.17
CA HIS A 286 7.21 -3.43 9.25
C HIS A 286 7.60 -2.28 10.22
N GLY A 287 6.59 -1.60 10.78
CA GLY A 287 6.76 -0.46 11.68
C GLY A 287 7.26 0.81 10.99
N GLY A 288 7.24 0.87 9.65
CA GLY A 288 7.80 2.00 8.90
C GLY A 288 9.34 1.99 8.81
N THR A 289 9.98 0.87 9.10
CA THR A 289 11.44 0.74 9.08
C THR A 289 11.97 0.99 7.67
N ALA A 290 12.84 1.97 7.48
CA ALA A 290 13.51 2.21 6.21
C ALA A 290 14.58 1.13 5.98
N LEU A 291 14.36 0.26 4.98
CA LEU A 291 15.29 -0.80 4.61
C LEU A 291 16.33 -0.27 3.61
N ALA A 292 15.87 0.46 2.59
CA ALA A 292 16.71 1.07 1.56
C ALA A 292 15.99 2.24 0.92
N SER A 293 16.73 3.22 0.39
CA SER A 293 16.16 4.25 -0.48
C SER A 293 17.17 4.75 -1.49
N SER A 294 16.72 4.94 -2.73
CA SER A 294 17.57 5.28 -3.85
C SER A 294 16.90 6.35 -4.72
N GLY A 295 17.67 7.37 -5.11
CA GLY A 295 17.32 8.29 -6.20
C GLY A 295 17.79 7.79 -7.57
N LEU A 296 18.25 6.54 -7.65
CA LEU A 296 18.66 5.87 -8.88
C LEU A 296 17.48 5.10 -9.49
N GLU A 297 17.75 4.43 -10.61
CA GLU A 297 16.79 3.60 -11.33
C GLU A 297 16.36 2.35 -10.54
N GLY A 298 17.22 1.88 -9.62
CA GLY A 298 16.98 0.68 -8.83
C GLY A 298 17.23 0.84 -7.33
N VAL A 299 16.51 0.04 -6.56
CA VAL A 299 16.77 -0.21 -5.13
C VAL A 299 16.64 -1.71 -4.87
N ALA A 300 17.50 -2.24 -4.00
CA ALA A 300 17.56 -3.66 -3.75
C ALA A 300 17.80 -4.01 -2.28
N TYR A 301 17.40 -5.22 -1.93
CA TYR A 301 17.47 -5.73 -0.58
C TYR A 301 17.68 -7.24 -0.56
N CYS A 302 18.66 -7.72 0.21
CA CYS A 302 18.88 -9.15 0.43
C CYS A 302 18.68 -9.49 1.90
N THR A 303 18.10 -10.66 2.19
CA THR A 303 17.93 -11.13 3.58
C THR A 303 18.00 -12.65 3.70
N ALA A 304 18.50 -13.09 4.85
CA ALA A 304 18.54 -14.49 5.27
C ALA A 304 17.19 -14.99 5.78
N GLY A 305 16.29 -14.10 6.20
CA GLY A 305 14.97 -14.41 6.75
C GLY A 305 13.83 -14.20 5.74
N GLU A 306 12.62 -14.58 6.14
CA GLU A 306 11.41 -14.14 5.43
C GLU A 306 11.06 -12.72 5.86
N VAL A 307 10.65 -11.89 4.91
CA VAL A 307 10.27 -10.49 5.20
C VAL A 307 9.20 -10.01 4.24
N THR A 308 8.25 -9.24 4.75
CA THR A 308 7.31 -8.49 3.92
C THR A 308 7.84 -7.08 3.71
N VAL A 309 7.98 -6.67 2.45
CA VAL A 309 8.52 -5.37 2.05
C VAL A 309 7.48 -4.61 1.25
N SER A 310 7.27 -3.34 1.59
CA SER A 310 6.57 -2.37 0.75
C SER A 310 7.59 -1.65 -0.13
N VAL A 311 7.41 -1.74 -1.45
CA VAL A 311 8.20 -1.01 -2.44
C VAL A 311 7.45 0.27 -2.79
N GLU A 312 7.92 1.39 -2.27
CA GLU A 312 7.32 2.70 -2.42
C GLU A 312 8.03 3.50 -3.51
N ARG A 313 7.27 4.35 -4.21
CA ARG A 313 7.83 5.22 -5.26
C ARG A 313 7.37 6.66 -5.11
N GLU A 314 8.25 7.58 -5.47
CA GLU A 314 7.89 8.96 -5.79
C GLU A 314 7.80 9.10 -7.32
N GLY A 315 6.77 9.80 -7.81
CA GLY A 315 6.54 10.04 -9.24
C GLY A 315 5.39 9.19 -9.84
N GLN A 316 5.33 9.07 -11.17
CA GLN A 316 4.25 8.39 -11.91
C GLN A 316 4.74 7.22 -12.80
N GLY A 317 6.06 6.97 -12.85
CA GLY A 317 6.63 5.81 -13.56
C GLY A 317 6.25 4.47 -12.93
N GLU A 318 6.07 3.45 -13.76
CA GLU A 318 5.86 2.07 -13.32
C GLU A 318 7.13 1.52 -12.67
N VAL A 319 6.95 0.64 -11.67
CA VAL A 319 8.06 -0.06 -11.01
C VAL A 319 7.87 -1.55 -11.15
N THR A 320 8.89 -2.25 -11.63
CA THR A 320 8.93 -3.72 -11.69
C THR A 320 9.73 -4.25 -10.51
N ILE A 321 9.19 -5.23 -9.79
CA ILE A 321 9.83 -5.82 -8.62
C ILE A 321 10.20 -7.26 -8.95
N LEU A 322 11.48 -7.59 -8.78
CA LEU A 322 12.09 -8.86 -9.11
C LEU A 322 12.58 -9.54 -7.83
N SER A 323 12.56 -10.87 -7.80
CA SER A 323 13.15 -11.68 -6.72
C SER A 323 13.97 -12.84 -7.27
N ALA A 324 15.10 -13.14 -6.64
CA ALA A 324 15.96 -14.29 -6.93
C ALA A 324 16.59 -14.89 -5.66
N PRO A 325 16.98 -16.17 -5.67
CA PRO A 325 17.75 -16.75 -4.57
C PRO A 325 19.09 -16.05 -4.37
N ALA A 326 19.45 -15.70 -3.13
CA ALA A 326 20.67 -14.94 -2.86
C ALA A 326 21.95 -15.72 -3.21
N THR A 327 21.91 -17.05 -3.09
CA THR A 327 23.01 -17.97 -3.49
C THR A 327 23.31 -17.94 -4.99
N ARG A 328 22.32 -17.56 -5.80
CA ARG A 328 22.46 -17.43 -7.26
C ARG A 328 22.90 -16.04 -7.67
N VAL A 329 22.65 -15.02 -6.84
CA VAL A 329 22.95 -13.61 -7.12
C VAL A 329 24.29 -13.18 -6.54
N GLY A 330 24.67 -13.70 -5.37
CA GLY A 330 25.89 -13.29 -4.67
C GLY A 330 25.68 -12.23 -3.59
N GLY A 331 24.48 -12.16 -3.00
CA GLY A 331 24.14 -11.11 -2.04
C GLY A 331 24.01 -9.75 -2.71
N THR A 332 24.21 -8.68 -1.94
CA THR A 332 24.10 -7.29 -2.43
C THR A 332 25.18 -6.92 -3.43
N GLU A 333 26.45 -7.26 -3.20
CA GLU A 333 27.56 -7.00 -4.14
C GLU A 333 27.28 -7.64 -5.51
N GLY A 334 26.97 -8.95 -5.55
CA GLY A 334 26.67 -9.64 -6.80
C GLY A 334 25.39 -9.13 -7.49
N LEU A 335 24.46 -8.56 -6.72
CA LEU A 335 23.27 -7.91 -7.25
C LEU A 335 23.57 -6.55 -7.89
N GLU A 336 24.47 -5.75 -7.29
CA GLU A 336 24.94 -4.50 -7.89
C GLU A 336 25.75 -4.76 -9.17
N GLU A 337 26.60 -5.80 -9.17
CA GLU A 337 27.29 -6.27 -10.38
C GLU A 337 26.30 -6.63 -11.49
N LEU A 338 25.28 -7.43 -11.18
CA LEU A 338 24.26 -7.83 -12.14
C LEU A 338 23.42 -6.66 -12.64
N ALA A 339 23.07 -5.71 -11.76
CA ALA A 339 22.37 -4.50 -12.15
C ALA A 339 23.22 -3.68 -13.12
N HIS A 340 24.50 -3.48 -12.81
CA HIS A 340 25.43 -2.76 -13.67
C HIS A 340 25.61 -3.45 -15.04
N GLU A 341 25.71 -4.79 -15.08
CA GLU A 341 25.82 -5.57 -16.32
C GLU A 341 24.65 -5.30 -17.28
N VAL A 342 23.44 -5.13 -16.75
CA VAL A 342 22.24 -4.84 -17.55
C VAL A 342 21.98 -3.34 -17.76
N GLY A 343 22.94 -2.50 -17.36
CA GLY A 343 22.88 -1.05 -17.52
C GLY A 343 22.01 -0.32 -16.51
N LEU A 344 21.70 -0.94 -15.37
CA LEU A 344 20.92 -0.34 -14.29
C LEU A 344 21.84 0.16 -13.17
N LYS A 345 21.50 1.33 -12.62
CA LYS A 345 22.09 1.81 -11.37
C LYS A 345 21.17 1.48 -10.21
N ALA A 346 21.60 0.56 -9.35
CA ALA A 346 20.86 0.16 -8.17
C ALA A 346 21.68 0.40 -6.90
N LEU A 347 21.00 0.71 -5.81
CA LEU A 347 21.57 0.67 -4.47
C LEU A 347 21.08 -0.60 -3.77
N ALA A 348 21.99 -1.46 -3.34
CA ALA A 348 21.66 -2.65 -2.59
C ALA A 348 21.91 -2.48 -1.09
N SER A 349 21.19 -3.26 -0.28
CA SER A 349 21.33 -3.25 1.18
C SER A 349 20.93 -4.59 1.78
N ALA A 350 21.39 -4.85 2.99
CA ALA A 350 21.01 -6.01 3.78
C ALA A 350 20.81 -5.56 5.25
N PRO A 351 19.95 -6.25 6.02
CA PRO A 351 19.76 -5.88 7.41
C PRO A 351 21.04 -6.17 8.21
N PRO A 352 21.30 -5.41 9.29
CA PRO A 352 22.52 -5.57 10.11
C PRO A 352 22.81 -7.01 10.56
N ALA A 353 21.76 -7.75 10.92
CA ALA A 353 21.88 -9.13 11.39
C ALA A 353 22.34 -10.11 10.29
N ASP A 354 22.15 -9.75 9.02
CA ASP A 354 22.40 -10.64 7.88
C ASP A 354 23.73 -10.33 7.17
N LEU A 355 24.51 -9.34 7.59
CA LEU A 355 25.73 -8.92 6.87
C LEU A 355 26.74 -10.06 6.70
N ALA A 356 26.91 -10.92 7.71
CA ALA A 356 27.81 -12.08 7.63
C ALA A 356 27.27 -13.17 6.68
N TRP A 357 25.94 -13.35 6.67
CA TRP A 357 25.27 -14.21 5.70
C TRP A 357 25.39 -13.65 4.28
N ASN A 358 25.24 -12.34 4.12
CA ASN A 358 25.31 -11.63 2.84
C ASN A 358 26.71 -11.77 2.22
N ALA A 359 27.77 -11.55 3.00
CA ALA A 359 29.15 -11.80 2.58
C ALA A 359 29.37 -13.26 2.15
N LYS A 360 28.74 -14.23 2.84
CA LYS A 360 28.82 -15.65 2.45
C LYS A 360 28.19 -15.90 1.08
N GLN A 361 27.10 -15.22 0.74
CA GLN A 361 26.44 -15.40 -0.55
C GLN A 361 27.37 -15.05 -1.72
N LEU A 362 28.19 -14.01 -1.59
CA LEU A 362 29.16 -13.64 -2.63
C LEU A 362 30.15 -14.78 -2.90
N LEU A 363 30.73 -15.39 -1.85
CA LEU A 363 31.67 -16.50 -2.01
C LEU A 363 31.00 -17.74 -2.63
N VAL A 364 29.77 -18.05 -2.19
CA VAL A 364 29.00 -19.17 -2.75
C VAL A 364 28.68 -18.94 -4.23
N ALA A 365 28.27 -17.72 -4.60
CA ALA A 365 28.05 -17.35 -6.00
C ALA A 365 29.35 -17.42 -6.81
N SER A 366 30.49 -17.09 -6.20
CA SER A 366 31.84 -17.21 -6.78
C SER A 366 32.38 -18.64 -6.88
N ALA A 367 31.50 -19.64 -6.83
CA ALA A 367 31.84 -21.07 -6.89
C ALA A 367 32.85 -21.53 -5.83
N VAL A 368 32.84 -20.89 -4.65
CA VAL A 368 33.46 -21.44 -3.44
C VAL A 368 32.49 -22.47 -2.84
N PRO A 369 32.93 -23.72 -2.62
CA PRO A 369 32.10 -24.71 -1.94
C PRO A 369 31.64 -24.20 -0.57
N GLU A 370 30.34 -24.27 -0.30
CA GLU A 370 29.76 -23.71 0.93
C GLU A 370 30.39 -24.30 2.20
N ALA A 371 30.77 -25.58 2.17
CA ALA A 371 31.44 -26.27 3.27
C ALA A 371 32.82 -25.69 3.64
N LEU A 372 33.43 -24.89 2.76
CA LEU A 372 34.69 -24.19 3.02
C LEU A 372 34.49 -22.77 3.57
N VAL A 373 33.27 -22.25 3.52
CA VAL A 373 32.96 -20.88 3.92
C VAL A 373 32.62 -20.84 5.41
N THR A 374 33.38 -20.03 6.14
CA THR A 374 33.08 -19.68 7.53
C THR A 374 32.71 -18.21 7.62
N THR A 375 31.88 -17.84 8.60
CA THR A 375 31.42 -16.47 8.78
C THR A 375 31.70 -15.97 10.19
N THR A 376 31.85 -14.66 10.35
CA THR A 376 32.02 -13.98 11.64
C THR A 376 31.43 -12.58 11.52
N SER A 377 30.96 -12.02 12.62
CA SER A 377 30.33 -10.69 12.65
C SER A 377 31.13 -9.75 13.53
N ALA A 378 31.21 -8.47 13.15
CA ALA A 378 31.78 -7.45 14.02
C ALA A 378 30.91 -7.25 15.28
N PRO A 379 31.51 -6.93 16.45
CA PRO A 379 32.94 -6.66 16.64
C PRO A 379 33.81 -7.93 16.78
N ASP A 380 33.20 -9.11 16.94
CA ASP A 380 33.88 -10.38 17.18
C ASP A 380 34.41 -11.01 15.87
N VAL A 381 35.45 -10.41 15.30
CA VAL A 381 36.13 -10.97 14.12
C VAL A 381 37.22 -11.92 14.55
N VAL A 382 37.07 -13.19 14.18
CA VAL A 382 38.08 -14.22 14.43
C VAL A 382 39.16 -14.16 13.35
N ASP A 383 40.43 -14.28 13.73
CA ASP A 383 41.55 -14.42 12.78
C ASP A 383 41.54 -15.81 12.11
N SER A 384 42.20 -15.97 10.95
CA SER A 384 42.42 -17.30 10.36
C SER A 384 43.78 -17.40 9.69
N ALA A 385 44.55 -18.43 10.11
CA ALA A 385 45.84 -18.74 9.50
C ALA A 385 45.71 -19.30 8.08
N GLU A 386 44.58 -19.92 7.75
CA GLU A 386 44.40 -20.68 6.51
C GLU A 386 43.52 -19.96 5.47
N ALA A 387 42.76 -18.95 5.88
CA ALA A 387 41.91 -18.19 4.97
C ALA A 387 42.77 -17.36 4.01
N ARG A 388 42.35 -17.34 2.74
CA ARG A 388 42.99 -16.57 1.66
C ARG A 388 42.00 -15.73 0.89
N VAL A 389 40.71 -16.07 0.96
CA VAL A 389 39.62 -15.37 0.27
C VAL A 389 38.66 -14.87 1.33
N PHE A 390 38.30 -13.59 1.24
CA PHE A 390 37.41 -12.91 2.18
C PHE A 390 36.38 -12.12 1.41
N SER A 391 35.10 -12.28 1.75
CA SER A 391 34.05 -11.35 1.37
C SER A 391 33.63 -10.55 2.59
N LEU A 392 33.40 -9.28 2.36
CA LEU A 392 33.16 -8.24 3.34
C LEU A 392 31.81 -7.59 3.06
N SER A 393 31.00 -7.36 4.10
CA SER A 393 29.75 -6.61 4.01
C SER A 393 29.54 -5.82 5.31
N PHE A 394 29.44 -4.49 5.20
CA PHE A 394 29.44 -3.58 6.33
C PHE A 394 28.32 -2.54 6.21
N LYS A 395 27.84 -2.06 7.36
CA LYS A 395 26.94 -0.90 7.42
C LYS A 395 27.70 0.42 7.52
N THR A 396 28.86 0.39 8.16
CA THR A 396 29.69 1.57 8.42
C THR A 396 30.93 1.51 7.53
N PRO A 397 31.15 2.49 6.63
CA PRO A 397 32.37 2.52 5.83
C PRO A 397 33.63 2.61 6.71
N GLY A 398 34.73 1.98 6.29
CA GLY A 398 35.98 1.97 7.05
C GLY A 398 35.90 1.27 8.42
N ALA A 399 34.82 0.52 8.67
CA ALA A 399 34.65 -0.28 9.90
C ALA A 399 35.73 -1.35 10.07
N ILE A 400 36.41 -1.72 8.99
CA ILE A 400 37.43 -2.76 9.00
C ILE A 400 38.66 -2.35 8.20
N ALA A 401 39.83 -2.74 8.69
CA ALA A 401 41.07 -2.69 7.95
C ALA A 401 41.83 -4.01 8.13
N PRO A 402 42.42 -4.57 7.05
CA PRO A 402 43.29 -5.71 7.19
C PRO A 402 44.59 -5.31 7.91
N GLU A 403 45.04 -6.18 8.80
CA GLU A 403 46.35 -6.15 9.45
C GLU A 403 47.16 -7.33 8.91
N ALA A 404 47.91 -7.05 7.85
CA ALA A 404 48.79 -8.01 7.20
C ALA A 404 50.25 -7.76 7.63
N GLY A 405 51.05 -8.82 7.72
CA GLY A 405 52.50 -8.68 7.93
C GLY A 405 53.20 -8.03 6.73
N GLU A 406 54.44 -7.56 6.89
CA GLU A 406 55.19 -6.85 5.84
C GLU A 406 55.32 -7.66 4.53
N ASP A 407 55.33 -8.99 4.60
CA ASP A 407 55.45 -9.90 3.45
C ASP A 407 54.12 -10.45 2.93
N VAL A 408 52.98 -9.97 3.44
CA VAL A 408 51.63 -10.42 3.04
C VAL A 408 50.98 -9.37 2.16
N PHE A 409 50.78 -9.71 0.89
CA PHE A 409 50.07 -8.86 -0.05
C PHE A 409 48.57 -9.17 -0.04
N SER A 410 47.79 -8.15 -0.39
CA SER A 410 46.35 -8.28 -0.56
C SER A 410 45.85 -7.53 -1.77
N TYR A 411 44.82 -8.05 -2.42
CA TYR A 411 44.05 -7.32 -3.42
C TYR A 411 42.57 -7.37 -3.05
N CYS A 412 41.88 -6.24 -3.10
CA CYS A 412 40.46 -6.12 -2.77
C CYS A 412 39.74 -5.42 -3.91
N GLU A 413 38.57 -5.93 -4.28
CA GLU A 413 37.72 -5.34 -5.30
C GLU A 413 36.26 -5.26 -4.80
N PRO A 414 35.68 -4.05 -4.71
CA PRO A 414 36.36 -2.74 -4.80
C PRO A 414 37.41 -2.54 -3.70
N THR A 415 38.39 -1.66 -3.94
CA THR A 415 39.47 -1.36 -2.97
C THR A 415 38.89 -0.83 -1.67
N LEU A 416 39.31 -1.38 -0.53
CA LEU A 416 38.87 -0.92 0.78
C LEU A 416 39.15 0.57 0.99
N GLY A 417 38.14 1.29 1.45
CA GLY A 417 38.21 2.73 1.62
C GLY A 417 37.02 3.31 2.40
N PRO A 418 36.98 4.63 2.58
CA PRO A 418 36.01 5.30 3.45
C PRO A 418 34.58 5.32 2.90
N ASN A 419 34.32 4.79 1.71
CA ASN A 419 32.98 4.71 1.10
C ASN A 419 32.62 3.28 0.67
N VAL A 420 33.46 2.30 0.99
CA VAL A 420 33.26 0.92 0.58
C VAL A 420 32.57 0.17 1.70
N LEU A 421 31.40 -0.38 1.40
CA LEU A 421 30.62 -1.20 2.31
C LEU A 421 30.87 -2.69 2.07
N GLU A 422 31.23 -3.06 0.85
CA GLU A 422 31.37 -4.45 0.43
C GLU A 422 32.63 -4.64 -0.39
N SER A 423 33.27 -5.80 -0.27
CA SER A 423 34.50 -6.09 -1.02
C SER A 423 34.81 -7.57 -1.03
N LEU A 424 35.39 -8.05 -2.13
CA LEU A 424 36.08 -9.33 -2.21
C LEU A 424 37.58 -9.10 -2.12
N CYS A 425 38.21 -9.67 -1.10
CA CYS A 425 39.64 -9.57 -0.85
C CYS A 425 40.34 -10.93 -0.95
N LEU A 426 41.50 -10.94 -1.60
CA LEU A 426 42.45 -12.04 -1.59
C LEU A 426 43.74 -11.66 -0.90
N PHE A 427 44.32 -12.61 -0.17
CA PHE A 427 45.58 -12.46 0.55
C PHE A 427 46.54 -13.58 0.17
N SER A 428 47.82 -13.25 0.01
CA SER A 428 48.87 -14.26 -0.24
C SER A 428 49.19 -15.11 1.00
N GLY A 429 48.92 -14.58 2.19
CA GLY A 429 49.23 -15.19 3.48
C GLY A 429 48.11 -15.02 4.52
N PRO A 430 48.37 -15.44 5.77
CA PRO A 430 47.48 -15.18 6.90
C PRO A 430 47.22 -13.68 7.06
N SER A 431 45.98 -13.29 7.34
CA SER A 431 45.60 -11.92 7.65
C SER A 431 44.84 -11.84 8.97
N LYS A 432 45.08 -10.73 9.68
CA LYS A 432 44.27 -10.31 10.83
C LYS A 432 43.39 -9.14 10.42
N TRP A 433 42.40 -8.85 11.25
CA TRP A 433 41.45 -7.78 10.99
C TRP A 433 41.35 -6.84 12.18
N ARG A 434 41.51 -5.54 11.91
CA ARG A 434 41.24 -4.49 12.89
C ARG A 434 39.87 -3.89 12.64
N ILE A 435 39.08 -3.84 13.71
CA ILE A 435 37.77 -3.22 13.72
C ILE A 435 37.87 -1.79 14.26
N SER A 436 37.34 -0.84 13.49
CA SER A 436 37.37 0.60 13.81
C SER A 436 36.26 0.95 14.80
N GLY A 437 36.49 0.66 16.08
CA GLY A 437 35.61 1.03 17.19
C GLY A 437 34.49 0.01 17.49
N PRO A 438 33.87 0.11 18.69
CA PRO A 438 32.91 -0.89 19.18
C PRO A 438 31.55 -0.86 18.46
N GLU A 439 31.24 0.23 17.74
CA GLU A 439 29.98 0.38 17.01
C GLU A 439 30.05 -0.11 15.55
N ALA A 440 31.15 -0.75 15.16
CA ALA A 440 31.28 -1.33 13.84
C ALA A 440 30.27 -2.47 13.64
N VAL A 441 29.41 -2.32 12.63
CA VAL A 441 28.42 -3.32 12.26
C VAL A 441 28.77 -3.88 10.89
N GLY A 442 29.03 -5.18 10.84
CA GLY A 442 29.50 -5.85 9.63
C GLY A 442 29.62 -7.35 9.77
N GLY A 443 29.84 -7.99 8.64
CA GLY A 443 30.04 -9.42 8.52
C GLY A 443 31.14 -9.75 7.54
N ILE A 444 31.86 -10.83 7.86
CA ILE A 444 32.94 -11.35 7.03
C ILE A 444 32.64 -12.81 6.74
N ALA A 445 32.73 -13.18 5.48
CA ALA A 445 32.82 -14.56 5.06
C ALA A 445 34.25 -14.85 4.59
N ARG A 446 34.78 -16.01 4.93
CA ARG A 446 36.16 -16.37 4.61
C ARG A 446 36.28 -17.83 4.22
N SER A 447 37.24 -18.12 3.35
CA SER A 447 37.56 -19.46 2.88
C SER A 447 39.05 -19.62 2.60
N LYS A 448 39.52 -20.87 2.58
CA LYS A 448 40.76 -21.24 1.87
C LYS A 448 40.57 -21.04 0.36
N LEU A 449 41.64 -21.09 -0.41
CA LEU A 449 41.52 -21.18 -1.87
C LEU A 449 40.68 -22.42 -2.25
N PRO A 450 39.67 -22.26 -3.13
CA PRO A 450 38.88 -23.40 -3.59
C PRO A 450 39.75 -24.35 -4.41
N PHE A 451 39.29 -25.60 -4.57
CA PHE A 451 40.08 -26.65 -5.24
C PHE A 451 40.58 -26.25 -6.63
N TRP A 452 39.81 -25.43 -7.36
CA TRP A 452 40.13 -24.98 -8.71
C TRP A 452 41.19 -23.87 -8.78
N LEU A 453 41.57 -23.27 -7.63
CA LEU A 453 42.68 -22.30 -7.53
C LEU A 453 43.89 -22.84 -6.75
N LEU A 454 43.92 -24.11 -6.36
CA LEU A 454 45.03 -24.64 -5.55
C LEU A 454 46.41 -24.54 -6.21
N ALA A 455 46.49 -24.45 -7.55
CA ALA A 455 47.77 -24.23 -8.25
C ALA A 455 48.39 -22.85 -7.95
N MET A 456 47.59 -21.91 -7.48
CA MET A 456 47.99 -20.57 -7.07
C MET A 456 48.34 -20.49 -5.58
N GLN A 457 48.27 -21.60 -4.85
CA GLN A 457 48.53 -21.59 -3.42
C GLN A 457 49.98 -21.17 -3.14
N GLY A 458 50.12 -20.14 -2.30
CA GLY A 458 51.42 -19.61 -1.87
C GLY A 458 52.05 -18.60 -2.84
N VAL A 459 51.34 -18.18 -3.89
CA VAL A 459 51.79 -17.09 -4.75
C VAL A 459 51.78 -15.78 -3.96
N ASN A 460 52.92 -15.09 -3.95
CA ASN A 460 53.13 -13.84 -3.21
C ASN A 460 53.40 -12.67 -4.16
N ASP A 461 52.56 -12.53 -5.19
CA ASP A 461 52.63 -11.43 -6.17
C ASP A 461 51.28 -10.69 -6.19
N PRO A 462 51.24 -9.35 -5.98
CA PRO A 462 50.03 -8.55 -6.09
C PRO A 462 49.28 -8.69 -7.42
N VAL A 463 50.00 -8.91 -8.53
CA VAL A 463 49.40 -9.13 -9.85
C VAL A 463 48.64 -10.44 -9.89
N ALA A 464 49.16 -11.50 -9.28
CA ALA A 464 48.47 -12.78 -9.19
C ALA A 464 47.17 -12.66 -8.37
N LEU A 465 47.21 -11.98 -7.22
CA LEU A 465 46.03 -11.76 -6.38
C LEU A 465 44.92 -11.00 -7.12
N LYS A 466 45.30 -10.02 -7.95
CA LYS A 466 44.36 -9.35 -8.85
C LYS A 466 43.74 -10.31 -9.86
N GLU A 467 44.55 -11.10 -10.57
CA GLU A 467 44.05 -12.05 -11.57
C GLU A 467 43.16 -13.15 -10.93
N GLU A 468 43.47 -13.60 -9.71
CA GLU A 468 42.61 -14.51 -8.93
C GLU A 468 41.26 -13.86 -8.54
N THR A 469 41.26 -12.57 -8.16
CA THR A 469 40.03 -11.81 -7.88
C THR A 469 39.14 -11.75 -9.12
N GLN A 470 39.73 -11.50 -10.29
CA GLN A 470 39.01 -11.52 -11.57
C GLN A 470 38.47 -12.91 -11.91
N LEU A 471 39.18 -13.99 -11.56
CA LEU A 471 38.65 -15.35 -11.72
C LEU A 471 37.42 -15.63 -10.85
N PHE A 472 37.33 -15.05 -9.65
CA PHE A 472 36.13 -15.16 -8.82
C PHE A 472 34.94 -14.39 -9.40
N ALA A 473 35.17 -13.23 -10.03
CA ALA A 473 34.14 -12.49 -10.76
C ALA A 473 33.68 -13.28 -12.00
N LEU A 474 34.62 -13.83 -12.78
CA LEU A 474 34.32 -14.71 -13.90
C LEU A 474 33.51 -15.93 -13.45
N ALA A 475 33.90 -16.57 -12.34
CA ALA A 475 33.18 -17.71 -11.79
C ALA A 475 31.72 -17.37 -11.43
N ARG A 476 31.45 -16.19 -10.85
CA ARG A 476 30.08 -15.71 -10.60
C ARG A 476 29.29 -15.60 -11.89
N HIS A 477 29.83 -14.87 -12.87
CA HIS A 477 29.17 -14.66 -14.16
C HIS A 477 28.85 -16.00 -14.86
N LEU A 478 29.81 -16.93 -14.87
CA LEU A 478 29.62 -18.26 -15.43
C LEU A 478 28.60 -19.10 -14.64
N LYS A 479 28.55 -18.97 -13.31
CA LYS A 479 27.57 -19.67 -12.48
C LYS A 479 26.14 -19.22 -12.76
N TYR A 480 25.92 -17.95 -13.07
CA TYR A 480 24.62 -17.45 -13.55
C TYR A 480 24.17 -18.18 -14.81
N GLU A 481 25.10 -18.46 -15.71
CA GLU A 481 24.85 -19.21 -16.95
C GLU A 481 24.77 -20.74 -16.76
N GLY A 482 24.94 -21.23 -15.53
CA GLY A 482 24.85 -22.65 -15.19
C GLY A 482 26.16 -23.43 -15.38
N PHE A 483 27.29 -22.74 -15.44
CA PHE A 483 28.60 -23.36 -15.43
C PHE A 483 29.07 -23.62 -14.00
N GLU A 484 29.76 -24.75 -13.81
CA GLU A 484 30.45 -25.08 -12.56
C GLU A 484 31.92 -25.38 -12.86
N PRO A 485 32.86 -24.92 -12.00
CA PRO A 485 34.27 -25.23 -12.18
C PRO A 485 34.54 -26.72 -11.93
N THR A 486 35.40 -27.31 -12.76
CA THR A 486 35.90 -28.67 -12.58
C THR A 486 37.40 -28.70 -12.82
N THR A 487 38.08 -29.68 -12.20
CA THR A 487 39.50 -29.93 -12.46
C THR A 487 39.71 -31.42 -12.77
N LEU A 488 40.73 -31.71 -13.59
CA LEU A 488 41.32 -33.03 -13.86
C LEU A 488 40.47 -34.11 -14.57
N GLU A 489 39.15 -33.97 -14.64
CA GLU A 489 38.31 -34.94 -15.33
C GLU A 489 38.09 -34.62 -16.81
N ALA A 490 38.27 -35.65 -17.66
CA ALA A 490 38.00 -35.59 -19.10
C ALA A 490 38.80 -34.48 -19.82
N LEU A 491 40.07 -34.30 -19.42
CA LEU A 491 40.99 -33.31 -20.00
C LEU A 491 42.38 -33.91 -20.22
N THR A 492 43.02 -33.50 -21.30
CA THR A 492 44.43 -33.83 -21.60
C THR A 492 45.20 -32.53 -21.80
N GLU A 493 46.15 -32.22 -20.91
CA GLU A 493 46.99 -31.03 -21.09
C GLU A 493 47.95 -31.18 -22.27
N LEU A 494 48.00 -30.16 -23.14
CA LEU A 494 48.86 -30.07 -24.32
C LEU A 494 49.90 -28.95 -24.13
N PRO A 495 51.10 -28.98 -24.72
CA PRO A 495 52.12 -27.96 -24.47
C PRO A 495 51.64 -26.50 -24.57
N ASN A 496 50.75 -26.22 -25.52
CA ASN A 496 50.15 -24.91 -25.81
C ASN A 496 48.64 -24.81 -25.51
N GLY A 497 48.06 -25.76 -24.76
CA GLY A 497 46.62 -25.77 -24.52
C GLY A 497 46.09 -26.99 -23.77
N VAL A 498 44.87 -27.38 -24.10
CA VAL A 498 44.16 -28.52 -23.51
C VAL A 498 43.24 -29.15 -24.55
N GLU A 499 43.14 -30.48 -24.55
CA GLU A 499 42.05 -31.21 -25.20
C GLU A 499 40.99 -31.53 -24.14
N ILE A 500 39.74 -31.16 -24.40
CA ILE A 500 38.61 -31.37 -23.48
C ILE A 500 37.62 -32.32 -24.14
N LEU A 501 37.24 -33.37 -23.41
CA LEU A 501 36.18 -34.30 -23.80
C LEU A 501 34.85 -33.86 -23.18
N GLY A 502 33.80 -33.82 -24.00
CA GLY A 502 32.44 -33.51 -23.60
C GLY A 502 31.81 -34.65 -22.80
N ARG A 503 31.02 -34.30 -21.79
CA ARG A 503 30.34 -35.27 -20.91
C ARG A 503 28.84 -35.29 -21.16
N ALA A 504 28.19 -36.34 -20.70
CA ALA A 504 26.73 -36.38 -20.66
C ALA A 504 26.21 -35.34 -19.66
N GLY A 505 25.08 -34.69 -19.98
CA GLY A 505 24.50 -33.65 -19.13
C GLY A 505 25.14 -32.27 -19.29
N GLU A 506 26.16 -32.12 -20.14
CA GLU A 506 26.83 -30.84 -20.41
C GLU A 506 26.65 -30.43 -21.88
N ASP A 507 26.75 -29.13 -22.16
CA ASP A 507 26.64 -28.61 -23.54
C ASP A 507 27.65 -27.53 -23.94
N ALA A 508 28.40 -26.97 -22.98
CA ALA A 508 29.40 -25.95 -23.26
C ALA A 508 30.50 -25.90 -22.19
N VAL A 509 31.65 -25.36 -22.57
CA VAL A 509 32.81 -25.18 -21.68
C VAL A 509 33.43 -23.78 -21.81
N VAL A 510 34.04 -23.32 -20.73
CA VAL A 510 34.98 -22.19 -20.68
C VAL A 510 36.24 -22.68 -19.96
N ALA A 511 37.43 -22.38 -20.48
CA ALA A 511 38.66 -22.89 -19.89
C ALA A 511 39.72 -21.81 -19.70
N VAL A 512 40.40 -21.88 -18.56
CA VAL A 512 41.54 -21.04 -18.20
C VAL A 512 42.65 -21.93 -17.66
N SER A 513 43.90 -21.67 -18.05
CA SER A 513 45.05 -22.28 -17.40
C SER A 513 45.54 -21.33 -16.30
N VAL A 514 45.83 -21.87 -15.12
CA VAL A 514 46.40 -21.16 -13.98
C VAL A 514 47.79 -21.70 -13.66
N ALA A 515 48.71 -20.85 -13.21
CA ALA A 515 50.08 -21.23 -12.87
C ALA A 515 50.66 -20.32 -11.77
N PRO A 516 51.57 -20.83 -10.92
CA PRO A 516 52.17 -20.06 -9.82
C PRO A 516 53.18 -18.99 -10.27
N GLU A 517 53.39 -18.85 -11.58
CA GLU A 517 54.31 -17.91 -12.20
C GLU A 517 53.62 -17.18 -13.34
N ALA A 518 54.04 -15.94 -13.59
CA ALA A 518 53.49 -15.13 -14.66
C ALA A 518 53.64 -15.82 -16.04
N PRO A 519 52.63 -15.78 -16.92
CA PRO A 519 51.31 -15.17 -16.72
C PRO A 519 50.39 -16.08 -15.91
N TYR A 520 49.98 -15.63 -14.72
CA TYR A 520 49.32 -16.43 -13.70
C TYR A 520 48.02 -17.05 -14.19
N VAL A 521 47.24 -16.28 -14.97
CA VAL A 521 45.99 -16.72 -15.60
C VAL A 521 46.09 -16.60 -17.12
N ILE A 522 45.67 -17.65 -17.81
CA ILE A 522 45.82 -17.79 -19.26
C ILE A 522 44.51 -18.29 -19.87
N PRO A 523 43.70 -17.38 -20.42
CA PRO A 523 42.49 -17.74 -21.16
C PRO A 523 42.79 -18.69 -22.32
N LEU A 524 42.01 -19.77 -22.44
CA LEU A 524 42.11 -20.75 -23.51
C LEU A 524 40.95 -20.59 -24.49
N THR A 525 41.20 -20.77 -25.78
CA THR A 525 40.23 -20.50 -26.85
C THR A 525 40.38 -21.47 -28.02
N ASP A 526 39.29 -21.72 -28.73
CA ASP A 526 39.24 -22.38 -30.05
C ASP A 526 39.23 -21.36 -31.20
N GLY A 527 39.32 -20.06 -30.89
CA GLY A 527 39.21 -18.96 -31.85
C GLY A 527 39.92 -17.70 -31.37
N ALA A 528 39.20 -16.57 -31.32
CA ALA A 528 39.77 -15.29 -30.89
C ALA A 528 40.23 -15.33 -29.43
N ALA A 529 41.32 -14.63 -29.13
CA ALA A 529 41.78 -14.41 -27.77
C ALA A 529 40.74 -13.60 -26.97
N TRP A 530 40.65 -13.88 -25.67
CA TRP A 530 39.75 -13.22 -24.73
C TRP A 530 40.47 -12.98 -23.39
N ALA A 531 39.86 -12.19 -22.51
CA ALA A 531 40.41 -11.81 -21.21
C ALA A 531 39.39 -12.07 -20.08
N THR A 532 39.87 -12.28 -18.85
CA THR A 532 39.04 -12.63 -17.69
C THR A 532 38.17 -11.49 -17.18
N ASP A 533 38.49 -10.25 -17.53
CA ASP A 533 37.71 -9.04 -17.22
C ASP A 533 36.72 -8.65 -18.34
N GLY A 534 36.55 -9.51 -19.35
CA GLY A 534 35.61 -9.32 -20.45
C GLY A 534 34.70 -10.53 -20.68
N PRO A 535 33.89 -10.51 -21.76
CA PRO A 535 33.00 -11.61 -22.10
C PRO A 535 33.78 -12.92 -22.31
N PRO A 536 33.40 -14.03 -21.64
CA PRO A 536 34.12 -15.28 -21.76
C PRO A 536 33.91 -15.95 -23.12
N ARG A 537 34.91 -16.71 -23.56
CA ARG A 537 34.76 -17.58 -24.73
C ARG A 537 34.03 -18.87 -24.35
N ILE A 538 32.72 -18.90 -24.60
CA ILE A 538 31.89 -20.09 -24.46
C ILE A 538 32.05 -20.98 -25.69
N VAL A 539 32.48 -22.22 -25.47
CA VAL A 539 32.69 -23.21 -26.53
C VAL A 539 31.64 -24.33 -26.41
N PRO A 540 30.73 -24.49 -27.39
CA PRO A 540 29.79 -25.60 -27.40
C PRO A 540 30.52 -26.95 -27.44
N LEU A 541 30.10 -27.89 -26.61
CA LEU A 541 30.74 -29.20 -26.50
C LEU A 541 29.69 -30.30 -26.26
N ALA A 542 29.44 -31.09 -27.30
CA ALA A 542 28.52 -32.22 -27.21
C ALA A 542 29.15 -33.41 -26.43
N PRO A 543 28.33 -34.30 -25.83
CA PRO A 543 28.84 -35.51 -25.18
C PRO A 543 29.74 -36.32 -26.12
N LEU A 544 30.87 -36.81 -25.61
CA LEU A 544 31.91 -37.57 -26.33
C LEU A 544 32.62 -36.82 -27.46
N ALA A 545 32.22 -35.59 -27.79
CA ALA A 545 32.98 -34.73 -28.69
C ALA A 545 34.24 -34.22 -28.01
N LYS A 546 35.28 -33.98 -28.79
CA LYS A 546 36.54 -33.39 -28.32
C LYS A 546 36.69 -32.00 -28.88
N VAL A 547 37.20 -31.09 -28.06
CA VAL A 547 37.64 -29.77 -28.52
C VAL A 547 39.05 -29.50 -28.01
N THR A 548 39.89 -28.91 -28.86
CA THR A 548 41.22 -28.43 -28.46
C THR A 548 41.16 -26.93 -28.27
N LEU A 549 41.47 -26.48 -27.05
CA LEU A 549 41.58 -25.07 -26.72
C LEU A 549 43.05 -24.72 -26.54
N THR A 550 43.49 -23.64 -27.16
CA THR A 550 44.88 -23.19 -27.15
C THR A 550 44.99 -21.78 -26.59
N THR A 551 46.21 -21.36 -26.25
CA THR A 551 46.50 -19.96 -25.94
C THR A 551 47.04 -19.24 -27.16
N GLY A 552 46.78 -17.93 -27.25
CA GLY A 552 47.47 -17.05 -28.20
C GLY A 552 48.96 -16.82 -27.87
N LYS A 553 49.44 -17.26 -26.70
CA LYS A 553 50.84 -17.14 -26.27
C LYS A 553 51.69 -18.27 -26.87
N LYS A 554 52.97 -17.97 -27.17
CA LYS A 554 53.91 -18.92 -27.81
C LYS A 554 54.14 -20.21 -27.01
N SER A 555 54.11 -20.12 -25.68
CA SER A 555 54.27 -21.26 -24.78
C SER A 555 53.57 -20.99 -23.46
N LEU A 556 52.93 -22.02 -22.91
CA LEU A 556 52.40 -22.02 -21.55
C LEU A 556 53.51 -22.44 -20.56
N PRO A 557 53.37 -22.11 -19.26
CA PRO A 557 54.20 -22.68 -18.19
C PRO A 557 54.24 -24.22 -18.23
N SER A 558 55.21 -24.85 -17.57
CA SER A 558 55.33 -26.31 -17.59
C SER A 558 54.06 -27.01 -17.09
N LYS A 559 53.68 -28.12 -17.72
CA LYS A 559 52.54 -28.98 -17.31
C LYS A 559 52.64 -29.45 -15.85
N ASN A 560 53.86 -29.48 -15.31
CA ASN A 560 54.09 -29.93 -13.93
C ASN A 560 53.59 -28.91 -12.90
N VAL A 561 53.59 -27.62 -13.24
CA VAL A 561 53.26 -26.53 -12.32
C VAL A 561 51.93 -25.84 -12.61
N ARG A 562 51.47 -25.84 -13.87
CA ARG A 562 50.17 -25.27 -14.22
C ARG A 562 49.02 -26.26 -14.02
N ARG A 563 47.79 -25.74 -13.98
CA ARG A 563 46.56 -26.52 -14.03
C ARG A 563 45.55 -25.86 -14.95
N THR A 564 44.78 -26.67 -15.67
CA THR A 564 43.60 -26.18 -16.41
C THR A 564 42.35 -26.26 -15.55
N VAL A 565 41.67 -25.13 -15.37
CA VAL A 565 40.32 -25.03 -14.84
C VAL A 565 39.34 -25.05 -15.99
N VAL A 566 38.37 -25.96 -15.96
CA VAL A 566 37.31 -26.05 -16.95
C VAL A 566 35.98 -25.81 -16.27
N PHE A 567 35.34 -24.71 -16.61
CA PHE A 567 33.96 -24.42 -16.26
C PHE A 567 33.05 -25.16 -17.25
N ARG A 568 32.10 -25.96 -16.76
CA ARG A 568 31.23 -26.81 -17.58
C ARG A 568 29.78 -26.45 -17.35
N ARG A 569 29.06 -26.12 -18.42
CA ARG A 569 27.63 -25.77 -18.34
C ARG A 569 26.77 -27.01 -18.28
N GLN A 570 25.93 -27.07 -17.26
CA GLN A 570 24.94 -28.13 -17.12
C GLN A 570 23.75 -27.85 -18.06
N LYS A 571 23.31 -28.88 -18.81
CA LYS A 571 22.07 -28.82 -19.58
C LYS A 571 20.90 -28.65 -18.62
N LYS A 572 20.17 -27.56 -18.79
CA LYS A 572 18.93 -27.28 -18.05
C LYS A 572 17.76 -28.09 -18.60
#